data_AF-A0AAX6FVF2-F1
#
_entry.id   AF-A0AAX6FVF2-F1
#
_cell.length_a   1.000
_cell.length_b   1.000
_cell.length_c   1.000
_cell.angle_alpha   90.00
_cell.angle_beta   90.00
_cell.angle_gamma   90.00
#
_symmetry.space_group_name_H-M   'P 1'
#
loop_
_entity.id
_entity.type
_entity.pdbx_description
1 polymer ?
#
loop_
_entity_poly.entity_id
_entity_poly.type
_entity_poly.pdbx_seq_one_letter_code
_entity_poly.pdbx_strand_id
1 'polypeptide(L)'
;MNSWFPSPFGSSSSSSNPPPPSGSSSMSAHHRASDRPQSPSNGPPSPAEAAGVIARLKEKSNDELKKLLTDKNAYEAFFNSLEQVKVQKNLRRDLWEETLQLARENLEKEPRISELRNQARFYVRLFGQLSWLLLKKN
;
A
#
# COMPACT_ATOMS: atom_id res chain seq x y z
N MET A 1 20.48 12.18 -9.64
CA MET A 1 19.69 11.58 -8.55
C MET A 1 18.40 12.37 -8.50
N ASN A 2 17.32 11.84 -9.10
CA ASN A 2 16.05 12.56 -9.25
C ASN A 2 15.10 12.07 -8.15
N SER A 3 14.72 13.00 -7.28
CA SER A 3 13.81 12.78 -6.15
C SER A 3 12.36 12.68 -6.63
N TRP A 4 11.70 11.63 -6.17
CA TRP A 4 10.32 11.27 -6.48
C TRP A 4 9.43 11.72 -5.31
N PHE A 5 8.77 12.87 -5.42
CA PHE A 5 7.61 13.21 -4.58
C PHE A 5 6.70 14.19 -5.33
N PRO A 6 5.37 14.01 -5.35
CA PRO A 6 4.44 15.04 -5.78
C PRO A 6 3.99 15.89 -4.58
N SER A 7 4.19 17.21 -4.65
CA SER A 7 3.62 18.17 -3.70
C SER A 7 2.12 18.37 -3.98
N PRO A 8 1.24 18.34 -2.97
CA PRO A 8 -0.18 18.58 -3.16
C PRO A 8 -0.58 19.93 -2.56
N PHE A 9 -0.61 21.01 -3.35
CA PHE A 9 -1.60 22.09 -3.20
C PHE A 9 -1.50 23.14 -4.30
N GLY A 10 -2.64 23.41 -4.96
CA GLY A 10 -3.04 24.73 -5.45
C GLY A 10 -2.31 25.31 -6.66
N SER A 11 -2.87 25.14 -7.85
CA SER A 11 -2.68 26.09 -8.95
C SER A 11 -4.05 26.58 -9.40
N SER A 12 -4.31 27.86 -9.16
CA SER A 12 -5.44 28.60 -9.71
C SER A 12 -5.25 28.83 -11.21
N SER A 13 -6.30 28.55 -11.97
CA SER A 13 -6.71 29.19 -13.22
C SER A 13 -5.71 29.28 -14.39
N SER A 14 -5.92 28.43 -15.41
CA SER A 14 -6.53 28.82 -16.71
C SER A 14 -6.10 27.89 -17.86
N SER A 15 -7.02 27.74 -18.82
CA SER A 15 -6.84 27.22 -20.19
C SER A 15 -7.17 25.74 -20.48
N SER A 16 -8.45 25.56 -20.85
CA SER A 16 -9.00 24.72 -21.94
C SER A 16 -8.50 23.29 -22.15
N ASN A 17 -9.35 22.32 -21.79
CA ASN A 17 -9.41 20.98 -22.40
C ASN A 17 -10.88 20.56 -22.63
N PRO A 18 -11.17 19.75 -23.67
CA PRO A 18 -12.53 19.52 -24.19
C PRO A 18 -13.36 18.58 -23.30
N PRO A 19 -14.70 18.63 -23.39
CA PRO A 19 -15.57 17.79 -22.55
C PRO A 19 -15.55 16.32 -22.98
N PRO A 20 -15.67 15.36 -22.05
CA PRO A 20 -15.85 13.95 -22.38
C PRO A 20 -17.27 13.66 -22.87
N PRO A 21 -17.48 12.63 -23.72
CA PRO A 21 -18.81 12.30 -24.24
C PRO A 21 -19.70 11.77 -23.11
N SER A 22 -20.89 12.34 -22.99
CA SER A 22 -21.99 11.79 -22.19
C SER A 22 -22.63 10.62 -22.93
N GLY A 23 -22.64 9.44 -22.32
CA GLY A 23 -23.34 8.26 -22.79
C GLY A 23 -23.80 7.41 -21.62
N SER A 24 -25.10 7.48 -21.32
CA SER A 24 -25.81 6.77 -20.25
C SER A 24 -25.81 5.25 -20.46
N SER A 25 -25.58 4.49 -19.39
CA SER A 25 -26.11 3.12 -19.19
C SER A 25 -26.01 2.75 -17.70
N SER A 26 -27.14 2.77 -17.00
CA SER A 26 -27.29 2.31 -15.62
C SER A 26 -27.12 0.79 -15.53
N MET A 27 -26.25 0.26 -14.67
CA MET A 27 -26.46 -1.04 -14.00
C MET A 27 -25.55 -1.13 -12.75
N SER A 28 -26.15 -1.35 -11.58
CA SER A 28 -25.60 -2.10 -10.43
C SER A 28 -24.56 -1.43 -9.53
N ALA A 29 -25.09 -0.73 -8.53
CA ALA A 29 -24.47 -0.58 -7.22
C ALA A 29 -24.29 -1.96 -6.54
N HIS A 30 -23.09 -2.55 -6.63
CA HIS A 30 -22.68 -3.60 -5.70
C HIS A 30 -21.19 -3.48 -5.35
N HIS A 31 -20.95 -3.09 -4.09
CA HIS A 31 -19.84 -3.52 -3.23
C HIS A 31 -18.43 -3.56 -3.85
N ARG A 32 -17.75 -2.41 -3.88
CA ARG A 32 -16.28 -2.33 -3.85
C ARG A 32 -15.82 -1.52 -2.64
N ALA A 33 -16.34 -1.88 -1.48
CA ALA A 33 -15.90 -1.35 -0.19
C ALA A 33 -15.55 -2.53 0.74
N SER A 34 -14.52 -3.30 0.39
CA SER A 34 -13.99 -4.33 1.31
C SER A 34 -12.48 -4.59 1.20
N ASP A 35 -11.73 -3.83 0.38
CA ASP A 35 -10.28 -4.06 0.22
C ASP A 35 -9.41 -2.86 0.64
N ARG A 36 -10.00 -1.83 1.28
CA ARG A 36 -9.18 -0.81 1.93
C ARG A 36 -8.78 -1.37 3.30
N PRO A 37 -7.50 -1.72 3.55
CA PRO A 37 -7.07 -2.02 4.91
C PRO A 37 -7.42 -0.81 5.75
N GLN A 38 -8.31 -1.00 6.72
CA GLN A 38 -8.66 0.06 7.64
C GLN A 38 -7.35 0.51 8.29
N SER A 39 -7.03 1.80 8.12
CA SER A 39 -5.91 2.39 8.83
C SER A 39 -6.05 2.04 10.31
N PRO A 40 -4.96 1.62 11.00
CA PRO A 40 -5.04 1.31 12.42
C PRO A 40 -5.69 2.50 13.10
N SER A 41 -6.83 2.26 13.73
CA SER A 41 -7.56 3.27 14.46
C SER A 41 -6.62 3.83 15.53
N ASN A 42 -6.34 5.13 15.48
CA ASN A 42 -5.59 5.84 16.54
C ASN A 42 -6.43 6.00 17.83
N GLY A 43 -7.51 5.22 17.98
CA GLY A 43 -8.35 5.19 19.16
C GLY A 43 -7.73 4.39 20.30
N PRO A 44 -8.29 4.52 21.52
CA PRO A 44 -7.89 3.67 22.64
C PRO A 44 -8.08 2.18 22.27
N PRO A 45 -7.21 1.28 22.77
CA PRO A 45 -7.30 -0.14 22.47
C PRO A 45 -8.68 -0.68 22.85
N SER A 46 -9.16 -1.67 22.09
CA SER A 46 -10.42 -2.34 22.41
C SER A 46 -10.36 -2.92 23.83
N PRO A 47 -11.49 -2.96 24.58
CA PRO A 47 -11.52 -3.55 25.91
C PRO A 47 -10.91 -4.96 25.98
N ALA A 48 -11.10 -5.77 24.94
CA ALA A 48 -10.51 -7.11 24.85
C ALA A 48 -8.97 -7.08 24.71
N GLU A 49 -8.43 -6.13 23.93
CA GLU A 49 -6.99 -5.97 23.75
C GLU A 49 -6.32 -5.50 25.04
N ALA A 50 -6.94 -4.53 25.71
CA ALA A 50 -6.46 -4.01 27.00
C ALA A 50 -6.55 -5.05 28.12
N ALA A 51 -7.61 -5.86 28.15
CA ALA A 51 -7.80 -6.91 29.16
C ALA A 51 -6.63 -7.91 29.20
N GLY A 52 -6.07 -8.25 28.03
CA GLY A 52 -4.91 -9.15 27.94
C GLY A 52 -3.66 -8.59 28.62
N VAL A 53 -3.39 -7.29 28.44
CA VAL A 53 -2.26 -6.61 29.10
C VAL A 53 -2.51 -6.47 30.60
N ILE A 54 -3.74 -6.12 30.99
CA ILE A 54 -4.12 -5.99 32.40
C ILE A 54 -3.99 -7.32 33.14
N ALA A 55 -4.38 -8.44 32.54
CA ALA A 55 -4.20 -9.78 33.12
C ALA A 55 -2.74 -10.08 33.42
N ARG A 56 -1.84 -9.81 32.45
CA ARG A 56 -0.38 -9.98 32.62
C ARG A 56 0.21 -9.06 33.68
N LEU A 57 -0.33 -7.85 33.85
CA LEU A 57 0.11 -6.94 34.91
C LEU A 57 -0.37 -7.40 36.30
N LYS A 58 -1.57 -7.97 36.40
CA LYS A 58 -2.11 -8.52 37.66
C LYS A 58 -1.33 -9.72 38.20
N GLU A 59 -0.65 -10.46 37.33
CA GLU A 59 0.20 -11.60 37.70
C GLU A 59 1.55 -11.18 38.32
N LYS A 60 1.92 -9.90 38.23
CA LYS A 60 3.19 -9.39 38.76
C LYS A 60 3.08 -8.98 40.22
N SER A 61 4.18 -9.14 40.95
CA SER A 61 4.30 -8.64 42.32
C SER A 61 4.36 -7.10 42.37
N ASN A 62 4.07 -6.53 43.55
CA ASN A 62 4.18 -5.07 43.74
C ASN A 62 5.59 -4.53 43.45
N ASP A 63 6.64 -5.29 43.81
CA ASP A 63 8.02 -4.87 43.57
C ASP A 63 8.35 -4.90 42.08
N GLU A 64 7.84 -5.90 41.34
CA GLU A 64 7.96 -5.92 39.88
C GLU A 64 7.20 -4.79 39.22
N LEU A 65 5.99 -4.46 39.69
CA LEU A 65 5.22 -3.34 39.16
C LEU A 65 5.93 -2.00 39.40
N LYS A 66 6.46 -1.78 40.61
CA LYS A 66 7.31 -0.61 40.91
C LYS A 66 8.54 -0.56 40.03
N LYS A 67 9.18 -1.72 39.81
CA LYS A 67 10.33 -1.84 38.90
C LYS A 67 9.94 -1.49 37.47
N LEU A 68 8.81 -1.97 36.95
CA LEU A 68 8.32 -1.59 35.63
C LEU A 68 8.06 -0.09 35.48
N LEU A 69 7.65 0.59 36.56
CA LEU A 69 7.43 2.04 36.56
C LEU A 69 8.73 2.86 36.62
N THR A 70 9.81 2.29 37.15
CA THR A 70 11.04 3.04 37.46
C THR A 70 12.21 2.67 36.54
N ASP A 71 12.31 1.40 36.15
CA ASP A 71 13.38 0.84 35.32
C ASP A 71 12.90 0.68 33.88
N LYS A 72 13.44 1.52 33.00
CA LYS A 72 13.16 1.50 31.56
C LYS A 72 13.46 0.14 30.92
N ASN A 73 14.55 -0.52 31.30
CA ASN A 73 14.94 -1.79 30.70
C ASN A 73 13.97 -2.90 31.13
N ALA A 74 13.49 -2.86 32.37
CA ALA A 74 12.46 -3.77 32.84
C ALA A 74 11.14 -3.57 32.09
N TYR A 75 10.73 -2.31 31.88
CA TYR A 75 9.58 -1.97 31.07
C TYR A 75 9.72 -2.49 29.63
N GLU A 76 10.84 -2.19 28.97
CA GLU A 76 11.07 -2.61 27.58
C GLU A 76 11.09 -4.14 27.45
N ALA A 77 11.72 -4.84 28.39
CA ALA A 77 11.71 -6.31 28.42
C ALA A 77 10.28 -6.86 28.54
N PHE A 78 9.47 -6.32 29.45
CA PHE A 78 8.06 -6.70 29.59
C PHE A 78 7.25 -6.36 28.33
N PHE A 79 7.37 -5.15 27.80
CA PHE A 79 6.68 -4.70 26.60
C PHE A 79 6.99 -5.61 25.40
N ASN A 80 8.26 -5.97 25.22
CA ASN A 80 8.70 -6.89 24.16
C ASN A 80 8.28 -8.35 24.41
N SER A 81 7.92 -8.71 25.65
CA SER A 81 7.40 -10.04 25.98
C SER A 81 5.93 -10.22 25.59
N LEU A 82 5.17 -9.13 25.45
CA LEU A 82 3.74 -9.14 25.11
C LEU A 82 3.52 -9.74 23.72
N GLU A 83 2.61 -10.70 23.62
CA GLU A 83 2.32 -11.41 22.38
C GLU A 83 1.84 -10.45 21.27
N GLN A 84 0.97 -9.51 21.63
CA GLN A 84 0.48 -8.47 20.71
C GLN A 84 1.63 -7.68 20.08
N VAL A 85 2.65 -7.32 20.87
CA VAL A 85 3.82 -6.58 20.40
C VAL A 85 4.69 -7.44 19.49
N LYS A 86 4.86 -8.73 19.82
CA LYS A 86 5.60 -9.69 18.98
C LYS A 86 4.90 -9.89 17.64
N VAL A 87 3.59 -10.15 17.65
CA VAL A 87 2.77 -10.32 16.44
C VAL A 87 2.87 -9.09 15.56
N GLN A 88 2.69 -7.88 16.11
CA GLN A 88 2.76 -6.65 15.33
C GLN A 88 4.16 -6.40 14.74
N LYS A 89 5.23 -6.68 15.50
CA LYS A 89 6.61 -6.56 15.02
C LYS A 89 6.90 -7.53 13.88
N ASN A 90 6.42 -8.77 14.01
CA ASN A 90 6.60 -9.79 12.98
C ASN A 90 5.82 -9.42 11.72
N LEU A 91 4.53 -9.08 11.84
CA LEU A 91 3.72 -8.66 10.71
C LEU A 91 4.35 -7.48 9.94
N ARG A 92 4.91 -6.50 10.65
CA ARG A 92 5.63 -5.38 10.01
C ARG A 92 6.85 -5.86 9.22
N ARG A 93 7.62 -6.78 9.78
CA ARG A 93 8.81 -7.34 9.12
C ARG A 93 8.41 -8.12 7.88
N ASP A 94 7.44 -9.01 8.02
CA ASP A 94 6.98 -9.90 6.94
C ASP A 94 6.42 -9.06 5.78
N LEU A 95 5.58 -8.06 6.08
CA LEU A 95 5.08 -7.11 5.07
C LEU A 95 6.20 -6.35 4.37
N TRP A 96 7.23 -5.94 5.11
CA TRP A 96 8.38 -5.24 4.54
C TRP A 96 9.19 -6.16 3.61
N GLU A 97 9.45 -7.39 4.05
CA GLU A 97 10.18 -8.39 3.27
C GLU A 97 9.42 -8.77 1.99
N GLU A 98 8.11 -9.02 2.08
CA GLU A 98 7.27 -9.30 0.92
C GLU A 98 7.22 -8.11 -0.06
N THR A 99 7.06 -6.88 0.46
CA THR A 99 7.06 -5.68 -0.39
C THR A 99 8.40 -5.51 -1.11
N LEU A 100 9.50 -5.74 -0.42
CA LEU A 100 10.84 -5.67 -1.01
C LEU A 100 11.04 -6.74 -2.08
N GLN A 101 10.58 -7.96 -1.83
CA GLN A 101 10.67 -9.07 -2.78
C GLN A 101 9.83 -8.81 -4.04
N LEU A 102 8.59 -8.34 -3.89
CA LEU A 102 7.74 -7.93 -5.00
C LEU A 102 8.37 -6.80 -5.83
N ALA A 103 9.00 -5.81 -5.19
CA ALA A 103 9.68 -4.73 -5.89
C ALA A 103 10.84 -5.25 -6.74
N ARG A 104 11.61 -6.23 -6.24
CA ARG A 104 12.70 -6.88 -6.97
C ARG A 104 12.19 -7.67 -8.17
N GLU A 105 11.18 -8.52 -7.96
CA GLU A 105 10.59 -9.31 -9.04
C GLU A 105 9.94 -8.45 -10.13
N ASN A 106 9.33 -7.33 -9.74
CA ASN A 106 8.80 -6.38 -10.70
C ASN A 106 9.92 -5.73 -11.51
N LEU A 107 11.00 -5.30 -10.85
CA LEU A 107 12.16 -4.72 -11.52
C LEU A 107 12.80 -5.72 -12.50
N GLU A 108 12.85 -7.01 -12.15
CA GLU A 108 13.37 -8.06 -13.02
C GLU A 108 12.50 -8.27 -14.27
N LYS A 109 11.18 -8.04 -14.18
CA LYS A 109 10.24 -8.16 -15.31
C LYS A 109 10.25 -6.93 -16.23
N GLU A 110 10.72 -5.77 -15.78
CA GLU A 110 10.74 -4.53 -16.56
C GLU A 110 11.42 -4.64 -17.95
N PRO A 111 12.59 -5.29 -18.10
CA PRO A 111 13.23 -5.45 -19.41
C PRO A 111 12.34 -6.18 -20.42
N ARG A 112 11.70 -7.28 -19.98
CA ARG A 112 10.80 -8.06 -20.84
C ARG A 112 9.53 -7.30 -21.18
N ILE A 113 8.96 -6.57 -20.22
CA ILE A 113 7.81 -5.70 -20.46
C ILE A 113 8.18 -4.60 -21.48
N SER A 114 9.36 -4.00 -21.37
CA SER A 114 9.85 -2.99 -22.31
C SER A 114 10.02 -3.55 -23.73
N GLU A 115 10.57 -4.75 -23.87
CA GLU A 115 10.70 -5.43 -25.16
C GLU A 115 9.33 -5.67 -25.81
N LEU A 116 8.38 -6.24 -25.07
CA LEU A 116 7.02 -6.50 -25.57
C LEU A 116 6.31 -5.20 -25.95
N ARG A 117 6.47 -4.13 -25.15
CA ARG A 117 5.95 -2.80 -25.47
C ARG A 117 6.56 -2.26 -26.78
N ASN A 118 7.85 -2.45 -27.01
CA ASN A 118 8.51 -2.07 -28.27
C ASN A 118 7.96 -2.85 -29.46
N GLN A 119 7.81 -4.17 -29.32
CA GLN A 119 7.25 -5.04 -30.37
C GLN A 119 5.81 -4.61 -30.72
N ALA A 120 4.96 -4.41 -29.71
CA ALA A 120 3.59 -3.95 -29.93
C ALA A 120 3.55 -2.59 -30.66
N ARG A 121 4.39 -1.63 -30.25
CA ARG A 121 4.52 -0.33 -30.94
C ARG A 121 4.92 -0.50 -32.40
N PHE A 122 5.87 -1.39 -32.69
CA PHE A 122 6.30 -1.67 -34.06
C PHE A 122 5.16 -2.22 -34.91
N TYR A 123 4.46 -3.25 -34.45
CA TYR A 123 3.36 -3.86 -35.20
C TYR A 123 2.19 -2.90 -35.45
N VAL A 124 1.81 -2.10 -34.44
CA VAL A 124 0.76 -1.08 -34.59
C VAL A 124 1.13 -0.07 -35.67
N ARG A 125 2.39 0.41 -35.69
CA ARG A 125 2.87 1.32 -36.73
C ARG A 125 2.88 0.67 -38.11
N LEU A 126 3.38 -0.55 -38.22
CA LEU A 126 3.47 -1.28 -39.49
C LEU A 126 2.07 -1.51 -40.07
N PHE A 127 1.12 -1.95 -39.25
CA PHE A 127 -0.25 -2.16 -39.66
C PHE A 127 -0.89 -0.87 -40.19
N GLY A 128 -0.68 0.26 -39.51
CA GLY A 128 -1.16 1.57 -39.98
C GLY A 128 -0.60 1.95 -41.36
N GLN A 129 0.71 1.73 -41.58
CA GLN A 129 1.35 2.01 -42.87
C GLN A 129 0.80 1.12 -43.99
N LEU A 130 0.62 -0.18 -43.71
CA LEU A 130 0.05 -1.12 -44.68
C LEU A 130 -1.39 -0.76 -45.03
N SER A 131 -2.22 -0.41 -44.03
CA SER A 131 -3.59 0.05 -44.24
C SER A 131 -3.64 1.29 -45.12
N TRP A 132 -2.74 2.26 -44.90
CA TRP A 132 -2.67 3.48 -45.71
C TRP A 132 -2.26 3.19 -47.17
N LEU A 133 -1.27 2.32 -47.37
CA LEU A 133 -0.82 1.92 -48.71
C LEU A 133 -1.91 1.19 -49.50
N LEU A 134 -2.68 0.32 -48.84
CA LEU A 134 -3.81 -0.38 -49.44
C LEU A 134 -4.91 0.61 -49.84
N LEU A 135 -5.23 1.59 -48.98
CA LEU A 135 -6.24 2.61 -49.27
C LEU A 135 -5.86 3.51 -50.44
N LYS A 136 -4.56 3.75 -50.66
CA LYS A 136 -4.04 4.55 -51.78
C LYS A 136 -4.01 3.79 -53.12
N LYS A 137 -4.10 2.45 -53.09
CA LYS A 137 -4.06 1.59 -54.28
C LYS A 137 -5.44 1.28 -54.88
N ASN A 138 -6.51 1.56 -54.14
CA ASN A 138 -7.90 1.56 -54.64
C ASN A 138 -8.36 3.00 -54.93
#